data_AF-A0A382SXJ3-F1
#
_entry.id   AF-A0A382SXJ3-F1
#
_cell.length_a   1.000
_cell.length_b   1.000
_cell.length_c   1.000
_cell.angle_alpha   90.00
_cell.angle_beta   90.00
_cell.angle_gamma   90.00
#
_symmetry.space_group_name_H-M   'P 1'
#
loop_
_entity.id
_entity.type
_entity.pdbx_description
1 polymer ?
#
loop_
_entity_poly.entity_id
_entity_poly.type
_entity_poly.pdbx_seq_one_letter_code
_entity_poly.pdbx_strand_id
1 'polypeptide(L)'
;DTNTISDDTKWALPDLVIVDGGKGQLNAAVKTMRELGIYHIPAVGLAKRHEEIFLPDEDNPIILKENSEALYLIQRIRDEAHRFAITYHRKLRTKSAQRSALDTIPGIGPKRKKALLRKFGSLNALREAETDQIAATVGFTRSLAETVKEHI
;
A
#
# COMPACT_ATOMS: atom_id res chain seq x y z
N ASP A 1 15.76 13.88 34.58
CA ASP A 1 15.81 12.71 33.68
C ASP A 1 14.43 12.22 33.30
N THR A 2 13.92 12.67 32.15
CA THR A 2 12.90 11.94 31.37
C THR A 2 13.14 12.26 29.90
N ASN A 3 13.96 11.38 29.32
CA ASN A 3 14.16 11.02 27.92
C ASN A 3 13.21 11.69 26.90
N THR A 4 13.71 12.70 26.20
CA THR A 4 13.09 13.33 25.02
C THR A 4 13.18 12.39 23.84
N ILE A 5 12.08 11.73 23.48
CA ILE A 5 11.98 11.00 22.21
C ILE A 5 11.93 12.04 21.08
N SER A 6 12.94 12.02 20.22
CA SER A 6 13.10 12.89 19.05
C SER A 6 11.90 12.77 18.09
N ASP A 7 11.19 13.88 17.87
CA ASP A 7 9.89 13.96 17.21
C ASP A 7 9.98 14.38 15.72
N ASP A 8 10.97 13.87 15.01
CA ASP A 8 11.36 14.38 13.68
C ASP A 8 10.48 13.90 12.51
N THR A 9 9.23 13.49 12.75
CA THR A 9 8.27 13.16 11.67
C THR A 9 6.80 13.16 12.08
N LYS A 10 6.34 14.02 12.99
CA LYS A 10 4.89 14.15 13.22
C LYS A 10 4.24 15.01 12.14
N TRP A 11 3.48 14.36 11.26
CA TRP A 11 2.50 15.07 10.44
C TRP A 11 1.52 15.81 11.34
N ALA A 12 1.18 17.04 10.98
CA ALA A 12 0.09 17.75 11.63
C ALA A 12 -1.19 16.91 11.54
N LEU A 13 -2.01 16.97 12.58
CA LEU A 13 -3.32 16.34 12.55
C LEU A 13 -4.18 17.00 11.46
N PRO A 14 -4.96 16.23 10.70
CA PRO A 14 -5.82 16.79 9.67
C PRO A 14 -7.02 17.51 10.29
N ASP A 15 -7.57 18.49 9.58
CA ASP A 15 -8.81 19.15 9.95
C ASP A 15 -10.06 18.30 9.66
N LEU A 16 -9.94 17.28 8.78
CA LEU A 16 -11.00 16.35 8.41
C LEU A 16 -10.41 15.02 7.95
N VAL A 17 -11.03 13.92 8.39
CA VAL A 17 -10.76 12.57 7.87
C VAL A 17 -11.88 12.14 6.94
N ILE A 18 -11.54 11.67 5.74
CA ILE A 18 -12.50 11.10 4.79
C ILE A 18 -12.20 9.60 4.65
N VAL A 19 -13.21 8.77 4.92
CA VAL A 19 -13.16 7.32 4.80
C VAL A 19 -13.77 6.91 3.45
N ASP A 20 -13.00 6.23 2.59
CA ASP A 20 -13.49 5.62 1.34
C ASP A 20 -14.41 4.42 1.68
N GLY A 21 -15.66 4.73 1.99
CA GLY A 21 -16.60 3.78 2.56
C GLY A 21 -17.89 4.39 3.09
N GLY A 22 -18.95 3.59 3.11
CA GLY A 22 -20.24 3.98 3.69
C GLY A 22 -20.25 3.92 5.23
N LYS A 23 -21.44 4.06 5.82
CA LYS A 23 -21.66 4.13 7.29
C LYS A 23 -20.89 3.10 8.11
N GLY A 24 -20.87 1.83 7.69
CA GLY A 24 -20.19 0.77 8.45
C GLY A 24 -18.68 1.01 8.60
N GLN A 25 -18.03 1.44 7.53
CA GLN A 25 -16.60 1.76 7.54
C GLN A 25 -16.31 3.05 8.32
N LEU A 26 -17.17 4.06 8.19
CA LEU A 26 -17.09 5.28 8.98
C LEU A 26 -17.20 4.99 10.48
N ASN A 27 -18.18 4.20 10.91
CA ASN A 27 -18.39 3.88 12.33
C ASN A 27 -17.19 3.12 12.92
N ALA A 28 -16.58 2.22 12.15
CA ALA A 28 -15.36 1.54 12.56
C ALA A 28 -14.18 2.51 12.73
N ALA A 29 -14.02 3.46 11.81
CA ALA A 29 -12.99 4.50 11.89
C ALA A 29 -13.20 5.41 13.11
N VAL A 30 -14.42 5.91 13.31
CA VAL A 30 -14.79 6.77 14.45
C VAL A 30 -14.57 6.06 15.79
N LYS A 31 -14.93 4.78 15.89
CA LYS A 31 -14.65 3.96 17.08
C LYS A 31 -13.14 3.93 17.38
N THR A 32 -12.33 3.67 16.36
CA THR A 32 -10.86 3.65 16.49
C THR A 32 -10.30 5.02 16.88
N MET A 33 -10.81 6.10 16.27
CA MET A 33 -10.42 7.47 16.63
C MET A 33 -10.74 7.81 18.09
N ARG A 34 -11.86 7.30 18.62
CA ARG A 34 -12.23 7.45 20.03
C ARG A 34 -11.29 6.68 20.95
N GLU A 35 -10.95 5.44 20.61
CA GLU A 35 -9.97 4.63 21.34
C GLU A 35 -8.57 5.28 21.37
N LEU A 36 -8.20 5.97 20.29
CA LEU A 36 -6.93 6.70 20.17
C LEU A 36 -6.96 8.13 20.76
N GLY A 37 -8.10 8.61 21.27
CA GLY A 37 -8.23 9.95 21.84
C GLY A 37 -8.24 11.10 20.83
N ILE A 38 -8.40 10.82 19.53
CA ILE A 38 -8.40 11.82 18.44
C ILE A 38 -9.79 12.10 17.86
N TYR A 39 -10.85 11.76 18.61
CA TYR A 39 -12.25 11.92 18.20
C TYR A 39 -12.70 13.39 18.02
N HIS A 40 -11.86 14.36 18.36
CA HIS A 40 -12.11 15.78 18.12
C HIS A 40 -11.95 16.17 16.64
N ILE A 41 -11.25 15.35 15.85
CA ILE A 41 -11.13 15.52 14.41
C ILE A 41 -12.41 14.97 13.75
N PRO A 42 -13.13 15.77 12.94
CA PRO A 42 -14.31 15.27 12.25
C PRO A 42 -13.94 14.18 11.25
N ALA A 43 -14.82 13.20 11.09
CA ALA A 43 -14.68 12.13 10.12
C ALA A 43 -15.97 11.97 9.33
N VAL A 44 -15.86 11.75 8.02
CA VAL A 44 -17.00 11.46 7.13
C VAL A 44 -16.72 10.23 6.28
N GLY A 45 -17.78 9.50 5.96
CA GLY A 45 -17.72 8.36 5.04
C GLY A 45 -18.16 8.80 3.64
N LEU A 46 -17.49 8.32 2.61
CA LEU A 46 -17.82 8.60 1.22
C LEU A 46 -18.18 7.31 0.48
N ALA A 47 -19.43 7.15 0.06
CA ALA A 47 -19.86 5.97 -0.69
C ALA A 47 -19.85 6.18 -2.21
N LYS A 48 -19.44 5.15 -2.95
CA LYS A 48 -19.15 5.22 -4.38
C LYS A 48 -20.33 5.45 -5.32
N ARG A 49 -21.57 5.06 -4.97
CA ARG A 49 -22.68 5.08 -5.95
C ARG A 49 -23.18 6.49 -6.29
N HIS A 50 -23.16 7.41 -5.33
CA HIS A 50 -23.65 8.79 -5.51
C HIS A 50 -22.79 9.84 -4.78
N GLU A 51 -21.56 9.48 -4.39
CA GLU A 51 -20.72 10.31 -3.52
C GLU A 51 -21.45 10.78 -2.25
N GLU A 52 -22.32 9.91 -1.73
CA GLU A 52 -23.05 10.17 -0.50
C GLU A 52 -22.07 10.35 0.64
N ILE A 53 -22.18 11.49 1.31
CA ILE A 53 -21.36 11.83 2.46
C ILE A 53 -22.14 11.41 3.71
N PHE A 54 -21.64 10.38 4.38
CA PHE A 54 -22.17 9.93 5.65
C PHE A 54 -21.48 10.65 6.79
N LEU A 55 -22.27 11.16 7.73
CA LEU A 55 -21.77 11.66 9.00
C LEU A 55 -21.91 10.57 10.07
N PRO A 56 -21.07 10.60 11.12
CA PRO A 56 -21.27 9.79 12.31
C PRO A 56 -22.62 10.13 12.94
N ASP A 57 -23.31 9.13 13.47
CA ASP A 57 -24.56 9.28 14.22
C ASP A 57 -25.75 9.87 13.44
N GLU A 58 -25.63 10.03 12.11
CA GLU A 58 -26.70 10.52 11.23
C GLU A 58 -27.30 9.42 10.36
N ASP A 59 -28.63 9.48 10.20
CA ASP A 59 -29.38 8.49 9.43
C ASP A 59 -29.35 8.78 7.92
N ASN A 60 -29.32 10.04 7.53
CA ASN A 60 -29.38 10.42 6.13
C ASN A 60 -28.02 10.93 5.64
N PRO A 61 -27.55 10.52 4.45
CA PRO A 61 -26.36 11.10 3.87
C PRO A 61 -26.59 12.54 3.42
N ILE A 62 -25.52 13.32 3.37
CA ILE A 62 -25.48 14.55 2.58
C ILE A 62 -25.28 14.17 1.12
N ILE A 63 -26.16 14.68 0.27
CA ILE A 63 -26.07 14.58 -1.18
C ILE A 63 -25.66 15.94 -1.72
N LEU A 64 -24.49 15.98 -2.38
CA LEU A 64 -24.01 17.18 -3.04
C LEU A 64 -24.68 17.36 -4.40
N LYS A 65 -24.84 18.61 -4.83
CA LYS A 65 -25.36 18.93 -6.16
C LYS A 65 -24.39 18.39 -7.24
N GLU A 66 -24.94 17.76 -8.27
CA GLU A 66 -24.20 17.05 -9.34
C GLU A 66 -23.14 17.89 -10.07
N ASN A 67 -23.29 19.22 -10.07
CA ASN A 67 -22.36 20.16 -10.73
C ASN A 67 -21.74 21.14 -9.72
N SER A 68 -21.52 20.72 -8.48
CA SER A 68 -20.88 21.54 -7.46
C SER A 68 -19.38 21.29 -7.38
N GLU A 69 -18.61 22.36 -7.14
CA GLU A 69 -17.17 22.26 -6.90
C GLU A 69 -16.83 21.35 -5.71
N ALA A 70 -17.71 21.32 -4.70
CA ALA A 70 -17.58 20.42 -3.55
C ALA A 70 -17.61 18.95 -3.97
N LEU A 71 -18.52 18.57 -4.87
CA LEU A 71 -18.62 17.19 -5.38
C LEU A 71 -17.35 16.82 -6.15
N TYR A 72 -16.88 17.68 -7.03
CA TYR A 72 -15.65 17.45 -7.80
C TYR A 72 -14.39 17.37 -6.92
N LEU A 73 -14.34 18.13 -5.81
CA LEU A 73 -13.25 18.02 -4.85
C LEU A 73 -13.26 16.66 -4.14
N ILE A 74 -14.42 16.24 -3.64
CA ILE A 74 -14.58 14.97 -2.93
C ILE A 74 -14.27 13.77 -3.84
N GLN A 75 -14.72 13.81 -5.10
CA GLN A 75 -14.38 12.81 -6.11
C GLN A 75 -12.87 12.70 -6.32
N ARG A 76 -12.17 13.84 -6.48
CA ARG A 76 -10.70 13.84 -6.65
C ARG A 76 -9.97 13.26 -5.44
N ILE A 77 -10.40 13.59 -4.22
CA ILE A 77 -9.81 13.04 -2.99
C ILE A 77 -9.98 11.51 -2.97
N ARG A 78 -11.19 11.03 -3.29
CA ARG A 78 -11.47 9.59 -3.35
C ARG A 78 -10.65 8.89 -4.41
N ASP A 79 -10.59 9.45 -5.62
CA ASP A 79 -9.87 8.85 -6.73
C ASP A 79 -8.38 8.75 -6.41
N GLU A 80 -7.82 9.73 -5.70
CA GLU A 80 -6.44 9.69 -5.22
C GLU A 80 -6.23 8.64 -4.12
N ALA A 81 -7.14 8.56 -3.14
CA ALA A 81 -7.11 7.52 -2.11
C ALA A 81 -7.19 6.11 -2.74
N HIS A 82 -8.07 5.92 -3.71
CA HIS A 82 -8.26 4.67 -4.42
C HIS A 82 -7.04 4.32 -5.29
N ARG A 83 -6.50 5.30 -6.04
CA ARG A 83 -5.28 5.15 -6.84
C ARG A 83 -4.10 4.74 -5.97
N PHE A 84 -3.92 5.40 -4.82
CA PHE A 84 -2.87 5.09 -3.87
C PHE A 84 -3.02 3.65 -3.34
N ALA A 85 -4.21 3.27 -2.85
CA ALA A 85 -4.49 1.94 -2.32
C ALA A 85 -4.23 0.84 -3.36
N ILE A 86 -4.75 0.99 -4.58
CA ILE A 86 -4.52 0.03 -5.67
C ILE A 86 -3.02 -0.08 -5.99
N THR A 87 -2.33 1.05 -6.11
CA THR A 87 -0.90 1.07 -6.46
C THR A 87 -0.07 0.38 -5.38
N TYR A 88 -0.37 0.67 -4.11
CA TYR A 88 0.28 0.05 -2.96
C TYR A 88 0.05 -1.46 -2.92
N HIS A 89 -1.19 -1.93 -3.04
CA HIS A 89 -1.51 -3.36 -3.05
C HIS A 89 -0.91 -4.08 -4.25
N ARG A 90 -0.88 -3.44 -5.42
CA ARG A 90 -0.19 -3.98 -6.61
C ARG A 90 1.30 -4.17 -6.33
N LYS A 91 1.97 -3.17 -5.73
CA LYS A 91 3.38 -3.25 -5.34
C LYS A 91 3.63 -4.38 -4.34
N LEU A 92 2.78 -4.52 -3.31
CA LEU A 92 2.87 -5.61 -2.34
C LEU A 92 2.68 -6.98 -2.99
N ARG A 93 1.67 -7.13 -3.85
CA ARG A 93 1.40 -8.38 -4.56
C ARG A 93 2.56 -8.76 -5.48
N THR A 94 3.08 -7.82 -6.26
CA THR A 94 4.26 -8.05 -7.11
C THR A 94 5.45 -8.49 -6.27
N LYS A 95 5.72 -7.83 -5.14
CA LYS A 95 6.80 -8.23 -4.22
C LYS A 95 6.59 -9.63 -3.65
N SER A 96 5.35 -10.00 -3.31
CA SER A 96 5.01 -11.33 -2.81
C SER A 96 5.17 -12.41 -3.89
N ALA A 97 4.72 -12.15 -5.11
CA ALA A 97 4.86 -13.07 -6.24
C ALA A 97 6.34 -13.31 -6.59
N GLN A 98 7.15 -12.25 -6.65
CA GLN A 98 8.60 -12.36 -6.83
C GLN A 98 9.26 -13.17 -5.72
N ARG A 99 8.78 -13.02 -4.48
CA ARG A 99 9.29 -13.83 -3.37
C ARG A 99 8.95 -15.30 -3.58
N SER A 100 7.70 -15.63 -3.87
CA SER A 100 7.24 -17.01 -4.03
C SER A 100 7.97 -17.74 -5.16
N ALA A 101 8.19 -17.09 -6.30
CA ALA A 101 8.85 -17.72 -7.46
C ALA A 101 10.32 -18.06 -7.19
N LEU A 102 11.03 -17.25 -6.39
CA LEU A 102 12.42 -17.57 -6.02
C LEU A 102 12.50 -18.63 -4.91
N ASP A 103 11.43 -18.83 -4.13
CA ASP A 103 11.39 -19.85 -3.07
C ASP A 103 11.24 -21.26 -3.63
N THR A 104 10.75 -21.42 -4.86
CA THR A 104 10.60 -22.73 -5.52
C THR A 104 11.88 -23.21 -6.19
N ILE A 105 12.91 -22.37 -6.31
CA ILE A 105 14.16 -22.73 -7.01
C ILE A 105 15.08 -23.52 -6.06
N PRO A 106 15.46 -24.76 -6.41
CA PRO A 106 16.39 -25.55 -5.61
C PRO A 106 17.71 -24.81 -5.35
N GLY A 107 18.20 -24.85 -4.11
CA GLY A 107 19.47 -24.21 -3.73
C GLY A 107 19.41 -22.69 -3.53
N ILE A 108 18.24 -22.05 -3.69
CA ILE A 108 18.02 -20.62 -3.43
C ILE A 108 17.41 -20.40 -2.03
N GLY A 109 18.30 -20.22 -1.05
CA GLY A 109 17.90 -19.82 0.30
C GLY A 109 17.71 -18.30 0.47
N PRO A 110 17.27 -17.83 1.66
CA PRO A 110 16.92 -16.42 1.91
C PRO A 110 18.04 -15.41 1.58
N LYS A 111 19.31 -15.77 1.84
CA LYS A 111 20.47 -14.91 1.56
C LYS A 111 20.67 -14.69 0.05
N ARG A 112 20.66 -15.76 -0.74
CA ARG A 112 20.82 -15.73 -2.21
C ARG A 112 19.65 -15.02 -2.88
N LYS A 113 18.43 -15.29 -2.42
CA LYS A 113 17.23 -14.58 -2.84
C LYS A 113 17.32 -13.08 -2.64
N LYS A 114 17.75 -12.63 -1.46
CA LYS A 114 17.95 -11.19 -1.17
C LYS A 114 19.02 -10.60 -2.09
N ALA A 115 20.08 -11.35 -2.41
CA ALA A 115 21.13 -10.90 -3.32
C ALA A 115 20.60 -10.70 -4.76
N LEU A 116 19.81 -11.64 -5.28
CA LEU A 116 19.17 -11.52 -6.60
C LEU A 116 18.20 -10.33 -6.65
N LEU A 117 17.29 -10.21 -5.68
CA LEU A 117 16.33 -9.11 -5.64
C LEU A 117 17.01 -7.74 -5.47
N ARG A 118 18.14 -7.68 -4.76
CA ARG A 118 18.91 -6.42 -4.63
C ARG A 118 19.62 -6.05 -5.93
N LYS A 119 20.16 -7.03 -6.66
CA LYS A 119 20.91 -6.79 -7.89
C LYS A 119 20.00 -6.46 -9.07
N PHE A 120 18.91 -7.20 -9.24
CA PHE A 120 18.03 -7.11 -10.41
C PHE A 120 16.72 -6.37 -10.14
N GLY A 121 16.34 -6.18 -8.87
CA GLY A 121 15.15 -5.42 -8.48
C GLY A 121 13.81 -6.15 -8.69
N SER A 122 13.67 -6.93 -9.76
CA SER A 122 12.44 -7.67 -10.07
C SER A 122 12.72 -9.03 -10.73
N LEU A 123 11.71 -9.91 -10.72
CA LEU A 123 11.79 -11.20 -11.43
C LEU A 123 11.86 -11.03 -12.95
N ASN A 124 11.23 -10.00 -13.52
CA ASN A 124 11.30 -9.73 -14.95
C ASN A 124 12.71 -9.30 -15.37
N ALA A 125 13.31 -8.38 -14.62
CA ALA A 125 14.70 -7.99 -14.86
C ALA A 125 15.68 -9.16 -14.65
N LEU A 126 15.38 -10.09 -13.74
CA LEU A 126 16.16 -11.32 -13.57
C LEU A 126 16.00 -12.28 -14.76
N ARG A 127 14.80 -12.39 -15.35
CA ARG A 127 14.55 -13.19 -16.55
C ARG A 127 15.30 -12.65 -17.77
N GLU A 128 15.35 -11.33 -17.91
CA GLU A 128 16.04 -10.64 -19.00
C GLU A 128 17.57 -10.64 -18.83
N ALA A 129 18.07 -10.84 -17.61
CA ALA A 129 19.50 -10.89 -17.34
C ALA A 129 20.17 -12.11 -18.00
N GLU A 130 21.40 -11.91 -18.44
CA GLU A 130 22.26 -12.97 -18.95
C GLU A 130 22.72 -13.89 -17.79
N THR A 131 22.92 -15.17 -18.09
CA THR A 131 23.34 -16.16 -17.09
C THR A 131 24.62 -15.73 -16.37
N ASP A 132 25.57 -15.11 -17.09
CA ASP A 132 26.82 -14.62 -16.51
C ASP A 132 26.60 -13.46 -15.53
N GLN A 133 25.60 -12.61 -15.77
CA GLN A 133 25.23 -11.54 -14.84
C GLN A 133 24.63 -12.13 -13.55
N ILE A 134 23.85 -13.20 -13.66
CA ILE A 134 23.28 -13.91 -12.51
C ILE A 134 24.39 -14.60 -11.72
N ALA A 135 25.32 -15.28 -12.40
CA ALA A 135 26.49 -15.94 -11.80
C ALA A 135 27.39 -14.96 -11.05
N ALA A 136 27.53 -13.72 -11.54
CA ALA A 136 28.25 -12.65 -10.86
C ALA A 136 27.53 -12.10 -9.59
N THR A 137 26.47 -12.74 -9.12
CA THR A 137 25.81 -12.39 -7.86
C THR A 137 26.52 -13.07 -6.69
N VAL A 138 26.70 -12.37 -5.57
CA VAL A 138 27.40 -12.92 -4.40
C VAL A 138 26.77 -14.24 -3.94
N GLY A 139 27.60 -15.29 -3.85
CA GLY A 139 27.19 -16.63 -3.43
C GLY A 139 26.58 -17.51 -4.52
N PHE A 140 26.70 -17.13 -5.80
CA PHE A 140 26.28 -17.91 -6.95
C PHE A 140 27.46 -18.56 -7.67
N THR A 141 27.24 -19.78 -8.15
CA THR A 141 28.07 -20.45 -9.15
C THR A 141 27.38 -20.34 -10.52
N ARG A 142 28.11 -20.62 -11.61
CA ARG A 142 27.52 -20.67 -12.96
C ARG A 142 26.38 -21.68 -13.05
N SER A 143 26.57 -22.87 -12.50
CA SER A 143 25.53 -23.91 -12.46
C SER A 143 24.26 -23.46 -11.73
N LEU A 144 24.39 -22.75 -10.61
CA LEU A 144 23.23 -22.25 -9.88
C LEU A 144 22.52 -21.12 -10.64
N ALA A 145 23.26 -20.31 -11.40
CA ALA A 145 22.68 -19.28 -12.26
C ALA A 145 21.89 -19.89 -13.43
N GLU A 146 22.37 -20.98 -14.01
CA GLU A 146 21.66 -21.76 -15.03
C GLU A 146 20.37 -22.34 -14.46
N THR A 147 20.43 -22.99 -13.29
CA THR A 147 19.22 -23.47 -12.59
C THR A 147 18.22 -22.35 -12.36
N VAL A 148 18.68 -21.15 -11.97
CA VAL A 148 17.77 -20.00 -11.83
C VAL A 148 17.07 -19.68 -13.15
N LYS A 149 17.80 -19.59 -14.28
CA LYS A 149 17.23 -19.29 -15.61
C LYS A 149 16.25 -20.35 -16.09
N GLU A 150 16.48 -21.61 -15.76
CA GLU A 150 15.56 -22.71 -16.11
C GLU A 150 14.22 -22.63 -15.36
N HIS A 151 14.20 -22.05 -14.16
CA HIS A 151 13.03 -22.05 -13.28
C HIS A 151 12.20 -20.75 -13.34
N ILE A 152 12.64 -19.73 -14.09
CA ILE A 152 11.98 -18.41 -14.11
C ILE A 152 11.43 -18.05 -15.47
#